data_AF-A0A7X0BYW3-F1
#
_entry.id   AF-A0A7X0BYW3-F1
#
_cell.length_a   1.000
_cell.length_b   1.000
_cell.length_c   1.000
_cell.angle_alpha   90.00
_cell.angle_beta   90.00
_cell.angle_gamma   90.00
#
_symmetry.space_group_name_H-M   'P 1'
#
loop_
_entity.id
_entity.type
_entity.pdbx_description
1 polymer ?
#
loop_
_entity_poly.entity_id
_entity_poly.type
_entity_poly.pdbx_seq_one_letter_code
_entity_poly.pdbx_strand_id
1 'polypeptide(L)'
;MPIILEVPPEVISEMKVLTFESDFDQLALKLREEAIRRFATGLEIPGEVLLGMGDINHWGAWALQAEAIRLGIEPRLATVAHALTTQWLRPLLEDQGVNDAGQWLVWYDTSPLRVRQNRSQTALEVYDRGAISAEALRRETGFDDSDAPRLGQNVRARETRLPVDETTTPPDTLPASAMPEGLLAAADGLIWGALSAAGEKLRRTPACPRSERARAKEMLSAALHTILPVEAVQVEQWRLLEGAWARVPEIAARYGLDAECLTATLDSYCRELIAAGVEHRYEQTSGVLRAPCVMGAA
;
A
#
# COMPACT_ATOMS: atom_id res chain seq x y z
N MET A 1 -3.94 57.49 9.52
CA MET A 1 -4.04 58.64 10.43
C MET A 1 -4.27 58.10 11.85
N PRO A 2 -3.28 58.16 12.75
CA PRO A 2 -3.54 57.86 14.15
C PRO A 2 -4.44 58.95 14.74
N ILE A 3 -5.55 58.55 15.37
CA ILE A 3 -6.46 59.45 16.09
C ILE A 3 -6.12 59.32 17.56
N ILE A 4 -5.65 60.42 18.16
CA ILE A 4 -5.35 60.50 19.58
C ILE A 4 -6.60 61.11 20.26
N LEU A 5 -7.16 60.39 21.23
CA LEU A 5 -8.30 60.84 22.02
C LEU A 5 -7.85 61.02 23.47
N GLU A 6 -8.08 62.21 24.03
CA GLU A 6 -7.88 62.48 25.47
C GLU A 6 -9.21 62.26 26.19
N VAL A 7 -9.22 61.38 27.19
CA VAL A 7 -10.42 60.94 27.89
C VAL A 7 -10.14 60.92 29.40
N PRO A 8 -11.10 61.30 30.26
CA PRO A 8 -10.92 61.26 31.71
C PRO A 8 -10.55 59.86 32.22
N PRO A 9 -9.69 59.76 33.26
CA PRO A 9 -9.15 58.48 33.70
C PRO A 9 -10.20 57.49 34.20
N GLU A 10 -11.39 57.96 34.59
CA GLU A 10 -12.47 57.11 35.09
C GLU A 10 -13.17 56.31 33.98
N VAL A 11 -13.13 56.78 32.72
CA VAL A 11 -13.85 56.17 31.58
C VAL A 11 -12.98 55.27 30.70
N ILE A 12 -11.67 55.26 30.93
CA ILE A 12 -10.71 54.46 30.13
C ILE A 12 -10.99 52.96 30.24
N SER A 13 -11.39 52.47 31.41
CA SER A 13 -11.73 51.08 31.65
C SER A 13 -13.09 50.67 31.03
N GLU A 14 -13.95 51.63 30.74
CA GLU A 14 -15.27 51.42 30.14
C GLU A 14 -15.22 51.48 28.60
N MET A 15 -14.17 52.06 28.01
CA MET A 15 -13.93 52.04 26.57
C MET A 15 -13.62 50.62 26.09
N LYS A 16 -14.65 49.94 25.56
CA LYS A 16 -14.50 48.66 24.88
C LYS A 16 -14.29 48.90 23.39
N VAL A 17 -13.21 48.33 22.85
CA VAL A 17 -13.04 48.22 21.40
C VAL A 17 -14.13 47.26 20.90
N LEU A 18 -15.08 47.78 20.15
CA LEU A 18 -16.09 47.00 19.45
C LEU A 18 -15.51 46.60 18.08
N THR A 19 -15.04 45.38 17.97
CA THR A 19 -14.58 44.81 16.71
C THR A 19 -15.80 44.33 15.92
N PHE A 20 -16.07 44.91 14.76
CA PHE A 20 -17.17 44.53 13.87
C PHE A 20 -16.76 43.50 12.81
N GLU A 21 -15.50 43.04 12.86
CA GLU A 21 -14.98 42.02 11.97
C GLU A 21 -15.47 40.64 12.43
N SER A 22 -15.92 39.83 11.49
CA SER A 22 -16.38 38.47 11.78
C SER A 22 -15.27 37.46 11.54
N ASP A 23 -15.14 36.46 12.42
CA ASP A 23 -14.30 35.27 12.19
C ASP A 23 -14.86 34.32 11.12
N PHE A 24 -15.79 34.81 10.28
CA PHE A 24 -16.51 34.02 9.29
C PHE A 24 -15.57 33.36 8.28
N ASP A 25 -14.44 33.96 7.96
CA ASP A 25 -13.47 33.39 7.03
C ASP A 25 -12.92 32.03 7.52
N GLN A 26 -12.64 31.89 8.82
CA GLN A 26 -12.22 30.60 9.37
C GLN A 26 -13.35 29.56 9.40
N LEU A 27 -14.59 30.02 9.62
CA LEU A 27 -15.75 29.14 9.65
C LEU A 27 -16.16 28.69 8.23
N ALA A 28 -15.99 29.56 7.25
CA ALA A 28 -16.31 29.31 5.84
C ALA A 28 -15.41 28.22 5.25
N LEU A 29 -14.13 28.17 5.64
CA LEU A 29 -13.23 27.08 5.25
C LEU A 29 -13.71 25.72 5.75
N LYS A 30 -14.11 25.63 7.03
CA LYS A 30 -14.65 24.40 7.63
C LYS A 30 -15.95 23.95 6.97
N LEU A 31 -16.86 24.89 6.69
CA LEU A 31 -18.11 24.60 5.99
C LEU A 31 -17.87 24.05 4.58
N ARG A 32 -16.87 24.57 3.86
CA ARG A 32 -16.50 24.07 2.53
C ARG A 32 -15.92 22.66 2.59
N GLU A 33 -15.03 22.37 3.53
CA GLU A 33 -14.50 21.01 3.73
C GLU A 33 -15.62 20.01 4.05
N GLU A 34 -16.54 20.38 4.95
CA GLU A 34 -17.67 19.52 5.31
C GLU A 34 -18.60 19.29 4.11
N ALA A 35 -18.86 20.32 3.29
CA ALA A 35 -19.67 20.20 2.09
C ALA A 35 -19.02 19.28 1.04
N ILE A 36 -17.70 19.37 0.83
CA ILE A 36 -17.00 18.49 -0.12
C ILE A 36 -17.03 17.04 0.38
N ARG A 37 -16.83 16.81 1.70
CA ARG A 37 -16.92 15.46 2.28
C ARG A 37 -18.32 14.88 2.13
N ARG A 38 -19.37 15.66 2.39
CA ARG A 38 -20.77 15.25 2.16
C ARG A 38 -21.03 14.92 0.70
N PHE A 39 -20.50 15.72 -0.23
CA PHE A 39 -20.64 15.48 -1.66
C PHE A 39 -19.95 14.18 -2.10
N ALA A 40 -18.72 13.92 -1.61
CA ALA A 40 -18.00 12.68 -1.88
C ALA A 40 -18.77 11.45 -1.40
N THR A 41 -19.28 11.49 -0.17
CA THR A 41 -20.15 10.42 0.36
C THR A 41 -21.41 10.23 -0.48
N GLY A 42 -22.03 11.32 -0.94
CA GLY A 42 -23.20 11.26 -1.83
C GLY A 42 -22.92 10.65 -3.21
N LEU A 43 -21.68 10.77 -3.69
CA LEU A 43 -21.24 10.16 -4.95
C LEU A 43 -20.77 8.70 -4.82
N GLU A 44 -20.73 8.16 -3.60
CA GLU A 44 -20.15 6.85 -3.27
C GLU A 44 -18.65 6.76 -3.64
N ILE A 45 -17.94 7.89 -3.55
CA ILE A 45 -16.51 7.98 -3.81
C ILE A 45 -15.82 8.34 -2.49
N PRO A 46 -14.75 7.63 -2.08
CA PRO A 46 -13.96 8.04 -0.92
C PRO A 46 -13.47 9.48 -1.09
N GLY A 47 -13.61 10.30 -0.04
CA GLY A 47 -13.25 11.72 -0.10
C GLY A 47 -11.79 11.94 -0.49
N GLU A 48 -10.92 10.99 -0.15
CA GLU A 48 -9.50 10.92 -0.46
C GLU A 48 -9.22 10.86 -1.98
N VAL A 49 -10.14 10.28 -2.75
CA VAL A 49 -10.02 10.24 -4.23
C VAL A 49 -10.35 11.61 -4.83
N LEU A 50 -11.25 12.38 -4.21
CA LEU A 50 -11.71 13.69 -4.71
C LEU A 50 -10.89 14.88 -4.18
N LEU A 51 -10.47 14.81 -2.92
CA LEU A 51 -9.70 15.86 -2.23
C LEU A 51 -8.19 15.74 -2.45
N GLY A 52 -7.75 14.65 -3.09
CA GLY A 52 -6.35 14.31 -3.24
C GLY A 52 -5.88 13.37 -2.13
N MET A 53 -5.09 12.38 -2.52
CA MET A 53 -4.40 11.47 -1.60
C MET A 53 -3.40 12.28 -0.79
N GLY A 54 -3.77 12.71 0.42
CA GLY A 54 -2.88 13.40 1.37
C GLY A 54 -1.82 12.45 1.95
N ASP A 55 -1.65 12.42 3.27
CA ASP A 55 -0.69 11.55 4.02
C ASP A 55 -1.03 10.03 3.97
N ILE A 56 -1.63 9.54 2.89
CA ILE A 56 -1.98 8.14 2.74
C ILE A 56 -0.79 7.40 2.14
N ASN A 57 -0.27 6.43 2.89
CA ASN A 57 0.80 5.57 2.40
C ASN A 57 0.33 4.74 1.18
N HIS A 58 1.29 4.19 0.42
CA HIS A 58 1.01 3.44 -0.81
C HIS A 58 0.05 2.24 -0.59
N TRP A 59 -0.01 1.69 0.63
CA TRP A 59 -0.92 0.61 1.01
C TRP A 59 -2.36 1.08 1.19
N GLY A 60 -2.55 2.20 1.88
CA GLY A 60 -3.86 2.84 2.06
C GLY A 60 -4.43 3.32 0.72
N ALA A 61 -3.57 3.87 -0.15
CA ALA A 61 -3.98 4.29 -1.49
C ALA A 61 -4.48 3.10 -2.35
N TRP A 62 -3.81 1.95 -2.27
CA TRP A 62 -4.23 0.74 -2.98
C TRP A 62 -5.54 0.17 -2.44
N ALA A 63 -5.67 0.07 -1.11
CA ALA A 63 -6.89 -0.41 -0.47
C ALA A 63 -8.09 0.47 -0.85
N LEU A 64 -7.93 1.79 -0.80
CA LEU A 64 -8.97 2.75 -1.17
C LEU A 64 -9.36 2.65 -2.65
N GLN A 65 -8.41 2.48 -3.57
CA GLN A 65 -8.72 2.34 -4.99
C GLN A 65 -9.45 1.02 -5.28
N ALA A 66 -9.03 -0.07 -4.63
CA ALA A 66 -9.70 -1.36 -4.76
C ALA A 66 -11.13 -1.33 -4.20
N GLU A 67 -11.32 -0.65 -3.07
CA GLU A 67 -12.62 -0.46 -2.44
C GLU A 67 -13.54 0.43 -3.29
N ALA A 68 -13.03 1.53 -3.88
CA ALA A 68 -13.78 2.38 -4.78
C ALA A 68 -14.27 1.63 -6.04
N ILE A 69 -13.44 0.76 -6.63
CA ILE A 69 -13.84 -0.08 -7.76
C ILE A 69 -14.94 -1.05 -7.34
N ARG A 70 -14.74 -1.74 -6.21
CA ARG A 70 -15.65 -2.79 -5.74
C ARG A 70 -17.01 -2.26 -5.30
N LEU A 71 -17.03 -1.14 -4.58
CA LEU A 71 -18.26 -0.59 -4.00
C LEU A 71 -18.97 0.39 -4.95
N GLY A 72 -18.22 1.18 -5.73
CA GLY A 72 -18.81 2.21 -6.59
C GLY A 72 -19.03 1.78 -8.04
N ILE A 73 -18.08 1.03 -8.62
CA ILE A 73 -18.06 0.78 -10.07
C ILE A 73 -18.69 -0.57 -10.43
N GLU A 74 -18.30 -1.65 -9.74
CA GLU A 74 -18.78 -3.01 -10.04
C GLU A 74 -20.32 -3.14 -9.99
N PRO A 75 -21.05 -2.57 -9.00
CA PRO A 75 -22.51 -2.67 -8.98
C PRO A 75 -23.20 -1.96 -10.16
N ARG A 76 -22.63 -0.82 -10.60
CA ARG A 76 -23.15 -0.05 -11.74
C ARG A 76 -22.92 -0.80 -13.05
N LEU A 77 -21.72 -1.37 -13.22
CA LEU A 77 -21.40 -2.22 -14.36
C LEU A 77 -22.28 -3.48 -14.40
N ALA A 78 -22.52 -4.11 -13.26
CA ALA A 78 -23.42 -5.27 -13.15
C ALA A 78 -24.84 -4.94 -13.61
N THR A 79 -25.34 -3.77 -13.25
CA THR A 79 -26.67 -3.29 -13.67
C THR A 79 -26.75 -3.14 -15.19
N VAL A 80 -25.75 -2.50 -15.80
CA VAL A 80 -25.70 -2.32 -17.26
C VAL A 80 -25.53 -3.66 -17.98
N ALA A 81 -24.62 -4.51 -17.51
CA ALA A 81 -24.39 -5.83 -18.08
C ALA A 81 -25.63 -6.73 -17.99
N HIS A 82 -26.38 -6.65 -16.89
CA HIS A 82 -27.65 -7.34 -16.73
C HIS A 82 -28.72 -6.84 -17.71
N ALA A 83 -28.83 -5.52 -17.89
CA ALA A 83 -29.75 -4.93 -18.86
C ALA A 83 -29.41 -5.34 -20.30
N LEU A 84 -28.13 -5.28 -20.69
CA LEU A 84 -27.69 -5.73 -22.02
C LEU A 84 -27.94 -7.22 -22.23
N THR A 85 -27.72 -8.04 -21.19
CA THR A 85 -27.98 -9.48 -21.25
C THR A 85 -29.46 -9.79 -21.46
N THR A 86 -30.33 -9.18 -20.65
CA THR A 86 -31.76 -9.53 -20.60
C THR A 86 -32.58 -8.85 -21.69
N GLN A 87 -32.27 -7.61 -22.05
CA GLN A 87 -33.06 -6.82 -22.99
C GLN A 87 -32.55 -6.87 -24.43
N TRP A 88 -31.28 -7.19 -24.64
CA TRP A 88 -30.68 -7.14 -25.98
C TRP A 88 -30.11 -8.49 -26.43
N LEU A 89 -29.15 -9.05 -25.69
CA LEU A 89 -28.45 -10.27 -26.10
C LEU A 89 -29.39 -11.48 -26.20
N ARG A 90 -30.16 -11.78 -25.15
CA ARG A 90 -31.04 -12.95 -25.14
C ARG A 90 -32.17 -12.88 -26.17
N PRO A 91 -32.92 -11.76 -26.30
CA PRO A 91 -33.93 -11.64 -27.33
C PRO A 91 -33.37 -11.80 -28.75
N LEU A 92 -32.15 -11.28 -29.01
CA LEU A 92 -31.48 -11.44 -30.30
C LEU A 92 -31.13 -12.91 -30.59
N LEU A 93 -30.61 -13.63 -29.59
CA LEU A 93 -30.25 -15.05 -29.72
C LEU A 93 -31.48 -15.94 -29.92
N GLU A 94 -32.60 -15.61 -29.26
CA GLU A 94 -33.89 -16.28 -29.44
C GLU A 94 -34.44 -16.08 -30.85
N ASP A 95 -34.37 -14.85 -31.39
CA ASP A 95 -34.79 -14.55 -32.77
C ASP A 95 -33.93 -15.28 -33.82
N GLN A 96 -32.63 -15.48 -33.52
CA GLN A 96 -31.71 -16.26 -34.35
C GLN A 96 -31.84 -17.78 -34.19
N GLY A 97 -32.75 -18.26 -33.32
CA GLY A 97 -33.00 -19.69 -33.12
C GLY A 97 -31.89 -20.43 -32.39
N VAL A 98 -31.06 -19.74 -31.60
CA VAL A 98 -30.02 -20.37 -30.78
C VAL A 98 -30.67 -21.06 -29.59
N ASN A 99 -30.62 -22.40 -29.57
CA ASN A 99 -30.98 -23.18 -28.39
C ASN A 99 -30.00 -22.81 -27.25
N ASP A 100 -30.51 -22.60 -26.03
CA ASP A 100 -29.76 -22.18 -24.84
C ASP A 100 -29.41 -20.70 -24.69
N ALA A 101 -30.18 -19.77 -25.29
CA ALA A 101 -30.01 -18.32 -25.10
C ALA A 101 -29.87 -17.89 -23.61
N GLY A 102 -30.55 -18.58 -22.69
CA GLY A 102 -30.46 -18.33 -21.24
C GLY A 102 -29.10 -18.61 -20.59
N GLN A 103 -28.22 -19.37 -21.25
CA GLN A 103 -26.86 -19.66 -20.76
C GLN A 103 -25.85 -18.55 -21.10
N TRP A 104 -26.23 -17.62 -21.98
CA TRP A 104 -25.38 -16.52 -22.39
C TRP A 104 -25.60 -15.30 -21.51
N LEU A 105 -24.50 -14.62 -21.18
CA LEU A 105 -24.49 -13.38 -20.44
C LEU A 105 -23.39 -12.43 -20.92
N VAL A 106 -23.66 -11.14 -20.80
CA VAL A 106 -22.66 -10.08 -20.89
C VAL A 106 -22.09 -9.88 -19.50
N TRP A 107 -20.78 -9.87 -19.37
CA TRP A 107 -20.08 -9.56 -18.13
C TRP A 107 -19.07 -8.44 -18.34
N TYR A 108 -18.66 -7.82 -17.23
CA TYR A 108 -17.67 -6.74 -17.23
C TYR A 108 -16.33 -7.23 -16.68
N ASP A 109 -15.24 -6.66 -17.19
CA ASP A 109 -13.88 -6.90 -16.68
C ASP A 109 -13.33 -5.61 -16.03
N THR A 110 -13.15 -5.63 -14.71
CA THR A 110 -12.56 -4.51 -13.95
C THR A 110 -11.04 -4.62 -13.82
N SER A 111 -10.41 -5.67 -14.35
CA SER A 111 -8.95 -5.86 -14.31
C SER A 111 -8.17 -4.67 -14.87
N PRO A 112 -8.59 -3.97 -15.94
CA PRO A 112 -7.89 -2.79 -16.46
C PRO A 112 -7.99 -1.55 -15.56
N LEU A 113 -9.03 -1.44 -14.74
CA LEU A 113 -9.24 -0.31 -13.82
C LEU A 113 -8.35 -0.40 -12.59
N ARG A 114 -7.91 -1.62 -12.25
CA ARG A 114 -6.89 -1.84 -11.25
C ARG A 114 -5.56 -1.43 -11.86
N VAL A 115 -5.13 -0.20 -11.58
CA VAL A 115 -3.80 0.27 -11.98
C VAL A 115 -2.76 -0.68 -11.39
N ARG A 116 -2.23 -1.57 -12.23
CA ARG A 116 -1.05 -2.35 -11.88
C ARG A 116 0.11 -1.37 -11.96
N GLN A 117 0.47 -0.75 -10.82
CA GLN A 117 1.60 0.19 -10.71
C GLN A 117 2.93 -0.42 -11.21
N ASN A 118 2.96 -1.72 -11.54
CA ASN A 118 4.14 -2.40 -12.04
C ASN A 118 3.95 -3.15 -13.38
N ARG A 119 3.02 -2.70 -14.23
CA ARG A 119 2.73 -3.34 -15.54
C ARG A 119 3.98 -3.43 -16.43
N SER A 120 4.82 -2.41 -16.41
CA SER A 120 6.06 -2.34 -17.18
C SER A 120 7.10 -3.40 -16.74
N GLN A 121 7.30 -3.61 -15.43
CA GLN A 121 8.24 -4.62 -14.93
C GLN A 121 7.72 -6.03 -15.19
N THR A 122 6.42 -6.27 -14.99
CA THR A 122 5.81 -7.57 -15.33
C THR A 122 5.93 -7.86 -16.83
N ALA A 123 5.71 -6.87 -17.70
CA ALA A 123 5.90 -7.05 -19.14
C ALA A 123 7.35 -7.40 -19.49
N LEU A 124 8.33 -6.73 -18.87
CA LEU A 124 9.77 -7.05 -19.01
C LEU A 124 10.07 -8.50 -18.63
N GLU A 125 9.63 -8.96 -17.45
CA GLU A 125 9.86 -10.33 -16.97
C GLU A 125 9.21 -11.38 -17.88
N VAL A 126 7.98 -11.12 -18.35
CA VAL A 126 7.23 -12.03 -19.22
C VAL A 126 7.84 -12.08 -20.63
N TYR A 127 8.41 -10.97 -21.11
CA TYR A 127 9.17 -10.90 -22.36
C TYR A 127 10.53 -11.61 -22.27
N ASP A 128 11.23 -11.47 -21.14
CA ASP A 128 12.48 -12.18 -20.88
C ASP A 128 12.29 -13.70 -20.79
N ARG A 129 11.13 -14.13 -20.29
CA ARG A 129 10.68 -15.53 -20.32
C ARG A 129 10.14 -15.97 -21.69
N GLY A 130 10.05 -15.09 -22.67
CA GLY A 130 9.59 -15.40 -24.04
C GLY A 130 8.09 -15.66 -24.16
N ALA A 131 7.29 -15.29 -23.16
CA ALA A 131 5.85 -15.54 -23.14
C ALA A 131 5.03 -14.44 -23.85
N ILE A 132 5.60 -13.25 -24.08
CA ILE A 132 4.99 -12.17 -24.89
C ILE A 132 5.95 -11.67 -25.97
N SER A 133 5.40 -11.09 -27.04
CA SER A 133 6.18 -10.53 -28.14
C SER A 133 6.82 -9.18 -27.76
N ALA A 134 7.82 -8.75 -28.55
CA ALA A 134 8.45 -7.43 -28.36
C ALA A 134 7.47 -6.27 -28.60
N GLU A 135 6.48 -6.48 -29.47
CA GLU A 135 5.37 -5.55 -29.71
C GLU A 135 4.45 -5.44 -28.49
N ALA A 136 4.10 -6.58 -27.88
CA ALA A 136 3.35 -6.59 -26.64
C ALA A 136 4.14 -5.93 -25.50
N LEU A 137 5.46 -6.17 -25.39
CA LEU A 137 6.30 -5.48 -24.41
C LEU A 137 6.23 -3.96 -24.56
N ARG A 138 6.40 -3.44 -25.78
CA ARG A 138 6.36 -2.00 -26.06
C ARG A 138 5.02 -1.37 -25.70
N ARG A 139 3.90 -1.99 -26.13
CA ARG A 139 2.55 -1.52 -25.78
C ARG A 139 2.31 -1.43 -24.28
N GLU A 140 2.81 -2.41 -23.53
CA GLU A 140 2.57 -2.53 -22.09
C GLU A 140 3.53 -1.65 -21.26
N THR A 141 4.68 -1.28 -21.83
CA THR A 141 5.67 -0.36 -21.25
C THR A 141 5.48 1.10 -21.69
N GLY A 142 4.67 1.34 -22.72
CA GLY A 142 4.35 2.67 -23.25
C GLY A 142 5.22 3.16 -24.40
N PHE A 143 6.08 2.30 -24.96
CA PHE A 143 6.87 2.59 -26.17
C PHE A 143 6.08 2.30 -27.43
N ASP A 144 6.38 3.00 -28.52
CA ASP A 144 5.73 2.80 -29.81
C ASP A 144 6.59 1.94 -30.76
N ASP A 145 6.06 1.61 -31.93
CA ASP A 145 6.81 0.81 -32.91
C ASP A 145 7.97 1.57 -33.57
N SER A 146 8.09 2.89 -33.35
CA SER A 146 9.26 3.66 -33.79
C SER A 146 10.48 3.39 -32.91
N ASP A 147 10.26 2.96 -31.66
CA ASP A 147 11.28 2.51 -30.72
C ASP A 147 11.74 1.06 -30.97
N ALA A 148 11.16 0.38 -31.97
CA ALA A 148 11.56 -0.97 -32.33
C ALA A 148 12.98 -0.99 -32.94
N PRO A 149 13.82 -1.98 -32.59
CA PRO A 149 15.15 -2.11 -33.20
C PRO A 149 15.04 -2.27 -34.72
N ARG A 150 15.87 -1.55 -35.46
CA ARG A 150 15.88 -1.58 -36.93
C ARG A 150 16.29 -2.96 -37.43
N LEU A 151 15.65 -3.41 -38.52
CA LEU A 151 15.91 -4.69 -39.19
C LEU A 151 17.42 -4.95 -39.33
N GLY A 152 17.93 -5.97 -38.63
CA GLY A 152 19.34 -6.34 -38.59
C GLY A 152 20.00 -6.21 -37.21
N GLN A 153 19.39 -5.52 -36.25
CA GLN A 153 19.87 -5.45 -34.86
C GLN A 153 19.19 -6.51 -33.97
N ASN A 154 19.45 -7.78 -34.25
CA ASN A 154 19.05 -8.87 -33.36
C ASN A 154 20.02 -8.95 -32.17
N VAL A 155 19.64 -8.37 -31.03
CA VAL A 155 20.45 -8.41 -29.79
C VAL A 155 20.29 -9.73 -29.00
N ARG A 156 19.60 -10.75 -29.55
CA ARG A 156 19.42 -12.06 -28.91
C ARG A 156 20.08 -13.22 -29.70
N ALA A 157 21.27 -13.00 -30.23
CA ALA A 157 22.23 -14.06 -30.51
C ALA A 157 23.29 -14.08 -29.41
N ARG A 158 22.90 -14.53 -28.20
CA ARG A 158 23.88 -14.89 -27.17
C ARG A 158 24.37 -16.29 -27.52
N GLU A 159 25.43 -16.34 -28.30
CA GLU A 159 26.15 -17.54 -28.72
C GLU A 159 26.68 -18.26 -27.47
N THR A 160 26.04 -19.35 -27.07
CA THR A 160 26.46 -20.15 -25.92
C THR A 160 27.57 -21.12 -26.36
N ARG A 161 28.82 -20.64 -26.39
CA ARG A 161 30.00 -21.51 -26.25
C ARG A 161 30.40 -21.52 -24.78
N LEU A 162 30.02 -22.57 -24.07
CA LEU A 162 30.52 -22.84 -22.72
C LEU A 162 31.49 -24.03 -22.78
N PRO A 163 32.69 -23.93 -22.20
CA PRO A 163 33.48 -25.08 -21.81
C PRO A 163 32.72 -25.87 -20.74
N VAL A 164 32.61 -27.17 -20.92
CA VAL A 164 32.03 -28.09 -19.93
C VAL A 164 32.94 -28.13 -18.71
N ASP A 165 32.42 -27.71 -17.56
CA ASP A 165 32.97 -28.05 -16.25
C ASP A 165 31.89 -28.82 -15.48
N GLU A 166 32.20 -30.05 -15.13
CA GLU A 166 31.30 -30.98 -14.45
C GLU A 166 31.22 -30.62 -12.96
N THR A 167 30.23 -29.78 -12.62
CA THR A 167 29.73 -29.68 -11.25
C THR A 167 28.22 -29.85 -11.25
N THR A 168 27.75 -30.98 -10.70
CA THR A 168 26.34 -31.31 -10.53
C THR A 168 25.75 -30.55 -9.35
N THR A 169 25.57 -29.24 -9.50
CA THR A 169 24.67 -28.44 -8.65
C THR A 169 23.51 -27.95 -9.51
N PRO A 170 22.24 -28.11 -9.06
CA PRO A 170 21.09 -27.64 -9.82
C PRO A 170 21.23 -26.13 -10.07
N PRO A 171 20.95 -25.65 -11.28
CA PRO A 171 21.11 -24.24 -11.61
C PRO A 171 20.04 -23.43 -10.87
N ASP A 172 20.48 -22.53 -9.99
CA ASP A 172 19.68 -21.45 -9.42
C ASP A 172 19.14 -20.57 -10.55
N THR A 173 17.96 -20.95 -11.04
CA THR A 173 17.16 -20.17 -11.98
C THR A 173 16.09 -19.43 -11.20
N LEU A 174 16.53 -18.51 -10.34
CA LEU A 174 15.64 -17.50 -9.76
C LEU A 174 15.55 -16.30 -10.72
N PRO A 175 14.37 -15.68 -10.87
CA PRO A 175 14.20 -14.48 -11.66
C PRO A 175 14.96 -13.31 -11.02
N ALA A 176 15.62 -12.49 -11.84
CA ALA A 176 16.44 -11.34 -11.43
C ALA A 176 15.67 -10.19 -10.72
N SER A 177 14.40 -10.41 -10.35
CA SER A 177 13.54 -9.49 -9.59
C SER A 177 12.96 -10.11 -8.31
N ALA A 178 13.25 -11.39 -8.04
CA ALA A 178 12.94 -11.98 -6.74
C ALA A 178 14.05 -11.58 -5.77
N MET A 179 13.66 -10.90 -4.69
CA MET A 179 14.54 -10.75 -3.52
C MET A 179 15.04 -12.15 -3.13
N PRO A 180 16.32 -12.30 -2.75
CA PRO A 180 16.84 -13.59 -2.34
C PRO A 180 15.90 -14.23 -1.31
N GLU A 181 15.49 -15.48 -1.52
CA GLU A 181 14.55 -16.16 -0.61
C GLU A 181 15.09 -16.17 0.84
N GLY A 182 16.41 -16.27 1.00
CA GLY A 182 17.08 -16.15 2.29
C GLY A 182 16.95 -14.76 2.94
N LEU A 183 16.88 -13.68 2.16
CA LEU A 183 16.65 -12.33 2.67
C LEU A 183 15.20 -12.15 3.14
N LEU A 184 14.23 -12.70 2.40
CA LEU A 184 12.82 -12.72 2.83
C LEU A 184 12.64 -13.49 4.14
N ALA A 185 13.22 -14.69 4.24
CA ALA A 185 13.19 -15.48 5.46
C ALA A 185 13.91 -14.79 6.64
N ALA A 186 15.03 -14.11 6.36
CA ALA A 186 15.75 -13.35 7.38
C ALA A 186 14.94 -12.14 7.89
N ALA A 187 14.30 -11.40 6.98
CA ALA A 187 13.46 -10.26 7.32
C ALA A 187 12.21 -10.70 8.12
N ASP A 188 11.55 -11.78 7.72
CA ASP A 188 10.43 -12.38 8.47
C ASP A 188 10.86 -12.76 9.89
N GLY A 189 12.01 -13.44 10.03
CA GLY A 189 12.56 -13.79 11.35
C GLY A 189 12.93 -12.56 12.20
N LEU A 190 13.44 -11.48 11.59
CA LEU A 190 13.72 -10.22 12.28
C LEU A 190 12.44 -9.56 12.78
N ILE A 191 11.40 -9.51 11.96
CA ILE A 191 10.08 -8.97 12.31
C ILE A 191 9.47 -9.80 13.46
N TRP A 192 9.47 -11.13 13.32
CA TRP A 192 8.97 -12.02 14.36
C TRP A 192 9.73 -11.86 15.69
N GLY A 193 11.05 -11.70 15.63
CA GLY A 193 11.89 -11.44 16.80
C GLY A 193 11.55 -10.09 17.46
N ALA A 194 11.37 -9.05 16.65
CA ALA A 194 10.99 -7.72 17.13
C ALA A 194 9.61 -7.72 17.80
N LEU A 195 8.61 -8.35 17.18
CA LEU A 195 7.26 -8.49 17.73
C LEU A 195 7.25 -9.36 18.99
N SER A 196 8.06 -10.42 19.04
CA SER A 196 8.21 -11.24 20.24
C SER A 196 8.80 -10.47 21.42
N ALA A 197 9.82 -9.64 21.17
CA ALA A 197 10.42 -8.76 22.16
C ALA A 197 9.42 -7.69 22.64
N ALA A 198 8.67 -7.10 21.71
CA ALA A 198 7.61 -6.15 22.02
C ALA A 198 6.50 -6.79 22.87
N GLY A 199 6.06 -7.99 22.53
CA GLY A 199 5.05 -8.73 23.29
C GLY A 199 5.47 -9.06 24.72
N GLU A 200 6.73 -9.46 24.92
CA GLU A 200 7.26 -9.71 26.28
C GLU A 200 7.32 -8.42 27.11
N LYS A 201 7.64 -7.27 26.49
CA LYS A 201 7.56 -5.97 27.16
C LYS A 201 6.11 -5.57 27.45
N LEU A 202 5.18 -5.79 26.52
CA LEU A 202 3.76 -5.46 26.67
C LEU A 202 3.13 -6.11 27.89
N ARG A 203 3.51 -7.36 28.23
CA ARG A 203 3.08 -8.04 29.47
C ARG A 203 3.37 -7.27 30.76
N ARG A 204 4.37 -6.39 30.74
CA ARG A 204 4.82 -5.60 31.90
C ARG A 204 4.23 -4.19 31.91
N THR A 205 3.59 -3.76 30.81
CA THR A 205 3.00 -2.43 30.66
C THR A 205 1.57 -2.36 31.21
N PRO A 206 1.01 -1.14 31.38
CA PRO A 206 -0.39 -0.95 31.76
C PRO A 206 -1.40 -1.53 30.74
N ALA A 207 -1.01 -1.76 29.48
CA ALA A 207 -1.86 -2.40 28.48
C ALA A 207 -2.27 -3.83 28.85
N CYS A 208 -1.53 -4.50 29.75
CA CYS A 208 -1.87 -5.83 30.25
C CYS A 208 -2.28 -5.76 31.74
N PRO A 209 -3.60 -5.73 32.05
CA PRO A 209 -4.10 -5.77 33.41
C PRO A 209 -3.59 -7.00 34.16
N ARG A 210 -3.40 -6.88 35.49
CA ARG A 210 -2.86 -7.99 36.32
C ARG A 210 -3.67 -9.28 36.19
N SER A 211 -4.99 -9.18 36.01
CA SER A 211 -5.90 -10.30 35.79
C SER A 211 -5.64 -11.07 34.49
N GLU A 212 -5.15 -10.40 33.45
CA GLU A 212 -4.96 -10.97 32.12
C GLU A 212 -3.55 -11.49 31.86
N ARG A 213 -2.59 -11.17 32.74
CA ARG A 213 -1.17 -11.56 32.59
C ARG A 213 -0.95 -13.07 32.53
N ALA A 214 -1.74 -13.85 33.29
CA ALA A 214 -1.66 -15.30 33.25
C ALA A 214 -2.05 -15.83 31.86
N ARG A 215 -3.17 -15.34 31.32
CA ARG A 215 -3.64 -15.68 29.97
C ARG A 215 -2.67 -15.20 28.89
N ALA A 216 -2.15 -13.98 29.01
CA ALA A 216 -1.17 -13.42 28.06
C ALA A 216 0.15 -14.22 28.02
N LYS A 217 0.49 -14.96 29.08
CA LYS A 217 1.68 -15.83 29.13
C LYS A 217 1.54 -17.11 28.30
N GLU A 218 0.31 -17.61 28.15
CA GLU A 218 0.00 -18.82 27.38
C GLU A 218 -0.05 -18.55 25.87
N MET A 219 -0.06 -17.28 25.46
CA MET A 219 -0.15 -16.87 24.07
C MET A 219 1.23 -16.59 23.46
N LEU A 220 1.29 -16.65 22.12
CA LEU A 220 2.48 -16.32 21.36
C LEU A 220 2.86 -14.85 21.58
N SER A 221 4.06 -14.59 22.08
CA SER A 221 4.51 -13.23 22.37
C SER A 221 4.44 -12.32 21.13
N ALA A 222 4.78 -12.85 19.95
CA ALA A 222 4.73 -12.12 18.68
C ALA A 222 3.34 -11.64 18.26
N ALA A 223 2.26 -12.18 18.83
CA ALA A 223 0.88 -11.84 18.46
C ALA A 223 0.16 -11.00 19.54
N LEU A 224 0.83 -10.69 20.67
CA LEU A 224 0.16 -10.04 21.81
C LEU A 224 -0.38 -8.64 21.49
N HIS A 225 0.23 -7.92 20.56
CA HIS A 225 -0.23 -6.61 20.11
C HIS A 225 -1.58 -6.65 19.35
N THR A 226 -2.03 -7.82 18.91
CA THR A 226 -3.35 -7.98 18.24
C THR A 226 -4.52 -8.05 19.23
N ILE A 227 -4.22 -8.29 20.51
CA ILE A 227 -5.21 -8.49 21.57
C ILE A 227 -5.16 -7.33 22.57
N LEU A 228 -3.94 -6.93 22.93
CA LEU A 228 -3.72 -5.80 23.81
C LEU A 228 -3.63 -4.53 22.96
N PRO A 229 -4.60 -3.60 23.05
CA PRO A 229 -4.57 -2.38 22.26
C PRO A 229 -3.38 -1.52 22.68
N VAL A 230 -2.64 -1.05 21.68
CA VAL A 230 -1.48 -0.16 21.85
C VAL A 230 -1.66 1.03 20.92
N GLU A 231 -1.64 2.24 21.46
CA GLU A 231 -1.64 3.45 20.65
C GLU A 231 -0.24 3.75 20.11
N ALA A 232 -0.13 4.44 18.97
CA ALA A 232 1.15 4.78 18.34
C ALA A 232 2.13 5.48 19.31
N VAL A 233 1.62 6.38 20.16
CA VAL A 233 2.41 7.10 21.19
C VAL A 233 2.98 6.13 22.25
N GLN A 234 2.22 5.08 22.57
CA GLN A 234 2.60 4.11 23.60
C GLN A 234 3.73 3.19 23.16
N VAL A 235 3.88 2.96 21.85
CA VAL A 235 4.99 2.16 21.29
C VAL A 235 6.34 2.78 21.66
N GLU A 236 6.43 4.10 21.56
CA GLU A 236 7.62 4.87 21.94
C GLU A 236 7.76 5.03 23.45
N GLN A 237 6.65 5.38 24.11
CA GLN A 237 6.61 5.58 25.57
C GLN A 237 7.10 4.35 26.34
N TRP A 238 6.72 3.15 25.88
CA TRP A 238 7.11 1.87 26.50
C TRP A 238 8.34 1.23 25.84
N ARG A 239 8.95 1.91 24.86
CA ARG A 239 10.17 1.48 24.18
C ARG A 239 10.08 0.04 23.68
N LEU A 240 8.95 -0.32 23.06
CA LEU A 240 8.64 -1.72 22.75
C LEU A 240 9.68 -2.36 21.82
N LEU A 241 10.18 -1.62 20.83
CA LEU A 241 11.15 -2.10 19.86
C LEU A 241 12.62 -1.83 20.23
N GLU A 242 12.89 -1.23 21.39
CA GLU A 242 14.27 -0.95 21.83
C GLU A 242 15.09 -2.24 21.94
N GLY A 243 16.20 -2.31 21.20
CA GLY A 243 17.10 -3.47 21.15
C GLY A 243 16.67 -4.58 20.19
N ALA A 244 15.55 -4.46 19.47
CA ALA A 244 15.07 -5.50 18.56
C ALA A 244 15.97 -5.71 17.32
N TRP A 245 16.71 -4.68 16.91
CA TRP A 245 17.39 -4.64 15.61
C TRP A 245 18.89 -4.96 15.65
N ALA A 246 19.38 -5.58 16.72
CA ALA A 246 20.82 -5.83 16.91
C ALA A 246 21.46 -6.67 15.79
N ARG A 247 20.68 -7.53 15.12
CA ARG A 247 21.15 -8.42 14.05
C ARG A 247 21.01 -7.83 12.64
N VAL A 248 20.32 -6.70 12.50
CA VAL A 248 20.06 -6.08 11.19
C VAL A 248 21.36 -5.72 10.45
N PRO A 249 22.40 -5.14 11.09
CA PRO A 249 23.64 -4.79 10.38
C PRO A 249 24.38 -6.00 9.80
N GLU A 250 24.37 -7.14 10.49
CA GLU A 250 24.99 -8.40 10.01
C GLU A 250 24.26 -8.92 8.76
N ILE A 251 22.93 -8.88 8.78
CA ILE A 251 22.08 -9.34 7.67
C ILE A 251 22.19 -8.37 6.49
N ALA A 252 22.17 -7.07 6.73
CA ALA A 252 22.36 -6.05 5.70
C ALA A 252 23.69 -6.24 4.96
N ALA A 253 24.79 -6.44 5.70
CA ALA A 253 26.10 -6.69 5.12
C ALA A 253 26.16 -7.96 4.26
N ARG A 254 25.42 -9.02 4.65
CA ARG A 254 25.38 -10.29 3.90
C ARG A 254 24.72 -10.15 2.53
N TYR A 255 23.76 -9.24 2.40
CA TYR A 255 22.97 -9.03 1.18
C TYR A 255 23.29 -7.71 0.46
N GLY A 256 24.30 -6.96 0.90
CA GLY A 256 24.70 -5.69 0.28
C GLY A 256 23.67 -4.56 0.45
N LEU A 257 22.93 -4.55 1.55
CA LEU A 257 21.91 -3.54 1.83
C LEU A 257 22.45 -2.47 2.79
N ASP A 258 21.85 -1.28 2.74
CA ASP A 258 22.09 -0.25 3.75
C ASP A 258 21.44 -0.64 5.09
N ALA A 259 22.26 -0.72 6.14
CA ALA A 259 21.85 -1.18 7.45
C ALA A 259 20.91 -0.19 8.16
N GLU A 260 21.13 1.11 7.98
CA GLU A 260 20.31 2.15 8.60
C GLU A 260 18.92 2.19 7.98
N CYS A 261 18.83 2.21 6.64
CA CYS A 261 17.56 2.13 5.93
C CYS A 261 16.81 0.82 6.23
N LEU A 262 17.47 -0.34 6.23
CA LEU A 262 16.82 -1.61 6.55
C LEU A 262 16.24 -1.59 7.96
N THR A 263 17.00 -1.05 8.92
CA THR A 263 16.54 -0.89 10.31
C THR A 263 15.33 0.03 10.39
N ALA A 264 15.39 1.22 9.77
CA ALA A 264 14.29 2.19 9.79
C ALA A 264 13.00 1.63 9.15
N THR A 265 13.16 0.89 8.04
CA THR A 265 12.03 0.28 7.32
C THR A 265 11.34 -0.80 8.15
N LEU A 266 12.12 -1.71 8.76
CA LEU A 266 11.58 -2.75 9.62
C LEU A 266 10.98 -2.18 10.92
N ASP A 267 11.61 -1.14 11.50
CA ASP A 267 11.10 -0.45 12.69
C ASP A 267 9.76 0.23 12.42
N SER A 268 9.65 1.01 11.34
CA SER A 268 8.40 1.67 10.95
C SER A 268 7.28 0.65 10.74
N TYR A 269 7.57 -0.43 10.01
CA TYR A 269 6.60 -1.50 9.75
C TYR A 269 6.09 -2.16 11.05
N CYS A 270 6.99 -2.52 11.97
CA CYS A 270 6.60 -3.11 13.25
C CYS A 270 5.80 -2.15 14.12
N ARG A 271 6.12 -0.84 14.13
CA ARG A 271 5.35 0.16 14.87
C ARG A 271 3.93 0.27 14.35
N GLU A 272 3.76 0.30 13.04
CA GLU A 272 2.44 0.36 12.39
C GLU A 272 1.61 -0.90 12.69
N LEU A 273 2.22 -2.09 12.61
CA LEU A 273 1.53 -3.34 12.98
C LEU A 273 1.05 -3.34 14.44
N ILE A 274 1.89 -2.88 15.36
CA ILE A 274 1.56 -2.81 16.79
C ILE A 274 0.42 -1.81 17.02
N ALA A 275 0.49 -0.63 16.42
CA ALA A 275 -0.53 0.41 16.57
C ALA A 275 -1.87 0.02 15.92
N ALA A 276 -1.82 -0.70 14.80
CA ALA A 276 -3.01 -1.17 14.08
C ALA A 276 -3.61 -2.46 14.69
N GLY A 277 -2.87 -3.15 15.57
CA GLY A 277 -3.29 -4.44 16.14
C GLY A 277 -3.38 -5.56 15.10
N VAL A 278 -2.58 -5.50 14.04
CA VAL A 278 -2.62 -6.47 12.92
C VAL A 278 -1.52 -7.51 13.07
N GLU A 279 -1.84 -8.78 12.84
CA GLU A 279 -0.87 -9.87 12.84
C GLU A 279 0.03 -9.81 11.60
N HIS A 280 1.33 -10.05 11.79
CA HIS A 280 2.28 -10.17 10.69
C HIS A 280 2.12 -11.51 9.96
N ARG A 281 2.17 -11.49 8.63
CA ARG A 281 2.22 -12.70 7.78
C ARG A 281 3.40 -12.62 6.82
N TYR A 282 4.01 -13.78 6.54
CA TYR A 282 5.17 -13.91 5.64
C TYR A 282 4.98 -13.25 4.26
N GLU A 283 3.77 -13.28 3.71
CA GLU A 283 3.44 -12.66 2.42
C GLU A 283 3.70 -11.14 2.39
N GLN A 284 3.58 -10.48 3.55
CA GLN A 284 3.76 -9.04 3.71
C GLN A 284 5.25 -8.63 3.69
N THR A 285 6.16 -9.56 4.04
CA THR A 285 7.61 -9.31 4.14
C THR A 285 8.21 -8.83 2.82
N SER A 286 7.70 -9.33 1.70
CA SER A 286 8.10 -8.88 0.37
C SER A 286 7.78 -7.41 0.09
N GLY A 287 6.67 -6.90 0.66
CA GLY A 287 6.26 -5.50 0.55
C GLY A 287 7.14 -4.57 1.37
N VAL A 288 7.55 -5.01 2.56
CA VAL A 288 8.42 -4.23 3.47
C VAL A 288 9.79 -3.97 2.84
N LEU A 289 10.37 -4.98 2.19
CA LEU A 289 11.70 -4.88 1.59
C LEU A 289 11.75 -4.11 0.26
N ARG A 290 10.60 -3.69 -0.28
CA ARG A 290 10.53 -2.87 -1.51
C ARG A 290 10.62 -1.36 -1.26
N ALA A 291 10.93 -0.95 -0.02
CA ALA A 291 11.16 0.45 0.26
C ALA A 291 12.31 1.00 -0.62
N PRO A 292 12.16 2.20 -1.21
CA PRO A 292 13.10 2.72 -2.20
C PRO A 292 14.52 2.89 -1.65
N CYS A 293 14.68 3.13 -0.34
CA CYS A 293 16.00 3.21 0.28
C CYS A 293 16.69 1.84 0.41
N VAL A 294 15.93 0.73 0.47
CA VAL A 294 16.47 -0.64 0.59
C VAL A 294 16.95 -1.12 -0.79
N MET A 295 16.25 -0.72 -1.86
CA MET A 295 16.60 -1.07 -3.24
C MET A 295 17.73 -0.22 -3.84
N GLY A 296 17.98 0.98 -3.30
CA GLY A 296 18.97 1.92 -3.83
C GLY A 296 20.43 1.64 -3.43
N ALA A 297 20.68 0.58 -2.65
CA ALA A 297 22.02 0.23 -2.15
C ALA A 297 22.75 -0.84 -2.98
N ALA A 298 22.23 -1.19 -4.16
CA ALA A 298 22.86 -2.14 -5.09
C ALA A 298 23.66 -1.43 -6.20
#